data_AF-A0A9P3T6G6-F1
#
_entry.id   AF-A0A9P3T6G6-F1
#
_cell.length_a   1.000
_cell.length_b   1.000
_cell.length_c   1.000
_cell.angle_alpha   90.00
_cell.angle_beta   90.00
_cell.angle_gamma   90.00
#
_symmetry.space_group_name_H-M   'P 1'
#
loop_
_entity.id
_entity.type
_entity.pdbx_description
1 polymer ?
#
loop_
_entity_poly.entity_id
_entity_poly.type
_entity_poly.pdbx_seq_one_letter_code
_entity_poly.pdbx_strand_id
1 'polypeptide(L)'
;MTSTRSLFLVVITLLINSAHDGAIDIACSITPSLLPRSELWTVKHSWIMQRNAITPETHIIESDENLINLIIHAWQGDKNAMIQYARIQFLVNDNAFLEDFYKQNAHRIVNRYGHRLKRPDIFNMDYSEFITTLAEMRYPLAARLATGRLKWTAGTTYTKFNPLTHENRNKLIRYMRYAIEGGYHEHSSLADNILFPSGFAFKNSYFSELNSLQDRVTNLSQEELMESFSAYKMSALHDSQYAQIRISEFYLYGAGIEQNLEQAYAWSLVAQMSYRNYQQNYADQYRSESENEEIYDNFNKTIRVKLKEKGLSPAQKEKGLKIALQIKDNILEGDYYTWRSEHDPILPEP
;
A
#
# COMPACT_ATOMS: atom_id res chain seq x y z
N MET A 1 -13.78 -40.79 -26.07
CA MET A 1 -14.77 -40.80 -24.97
C MET A 1 -14.02 -41.03 -23.67
N THR A 2 -14.16 -40.11 -22.70
CA THR A 2 -14.12 -40.30 -21.23
C THR A 2 -12.97 -41.14 -20.63
N SER A 3 -12.19 -40.72 -19.62
CA SER A 3 -12.46 -39.81 -18.51
C SER A 3 -11.14 -39.45 -17.84
N THR A 4 -11.08 -38.19 -17.40
CA THR A 4 -10.18 -37.60 -16.40
C THR A 4 -10.48 -38.11 -14.98
N ARG A 5 -9.57 -37.75 -14.05
CA ARG A 5 -9.51 -37.98 -12.57
C ARG A 5 -8.66 -39.20 -12.20
N SER A 6 -7.70 -39.17 -11.29
CA SER A 6 -7.29 -38.19 -10.26
C SER A 6 -5.90 -38.63 -9.76
N LEU A 7 -4.95 -37.72 -9.57
CA LEU A 7 -3.95 -37.84 -8.51
C LEU A 7 -3.36 -36.44 -8.23
N PHE A 8 -4.17 -35.64 -7.54
CA PHE A 8 -3.74 -34.47 -6.78
C PHE A 8 -3.13 -35.02 -5.48
N LEU A 9 -1.81 -34.94 -5.30
CA LEU A 9 -1.10 -34.71 -4.03
C LEU A 9 0.41 -34.86 -4.27
N VAL A 10 1.21 -34.06 -3.56
CA VAL A 10 2.68 -34.06 -3.50
C VAL A 10 3.38 -33.20 -4.57
N VAL A 11 3.24 -31.87 -4.46
CA VAL A 11 4.30 -30.93 -4.86
C VAL A 11 4.34 -29.77 -3.86
N ILE A 12 4.89 -29.99 -2.67
CA ILE A 12 5.47 -28.91 -1.84
C ILE A 12 6.69 -29.50 -1.13
N THR A 13 7.85 -29.52 -1.78
CA THR A 13 9.14 -29.44 -1.09
C THR A 13 10.23 -29.03 -2.09
N LEU A 14 11.10 -28.13 -1.63
CA LEU A 14 12.43 -27.80 -2.16
C LEU A 14 12.50 -26.90 -3.41
N LEU A 15 12.44 -25.59 -3.17
CA LEU A 15 13.33 -24.64 -3.82
C LEU A 15 13.86 -23.65 -2.76
N ILE A 16 14.94 -24.06 -2.09
CA ILE A 16 15.87 -23.14 -1.41
C ILE A 16 17.25 -23.42 -2.01
N ASN A 17 17.76 -22.42 -2.74
CA ASN A 17 19.16 -22.06 -2.94
C ASN A 17 19.14 -21.00 -4.07
N SER A 18 19.65 -19.78 -3.94
CA SER A 18 20.90 -19.38 -3.29
C SER A 18 20.91 -17.87 -2.99
N ALA A 19 21.22 -17.45 -1.77
CA ALA A 19 21.95 -16.20 -1.46
C ALA A 19 22.21 -16.05 0.06
N HIS A 20 23.50 -15.97 0.39
CA HIS A 20 24.14 -15.37 1.59
C HIS A 20 23.92 -15.97 3.00
N ASP A 21 25.06 -16.33 3.59
CA ASP A 21 25.38 -16.82 4.95
C ASP A 21 24.95 -15.91 6.13
N GLY A 22 23.93 -15.07 5.96
CA GLY A 22 23.26 -14.33 7.06
C GLY A 22 21.77 -14.66 7.22
N ALA A 23 21.16 -15.33 6.24
CA ALA A 23 19.72 -15.61 6.24
C ALA A 23 19.31 -16.84 7.08
N ILE A 24 20.28 -17.71 7.42
CA ILE A 24 20.02 -19.01 8.07
C ILE A 24 19.70 -18.84 9.57
N ASP A 25 20.08 -17.74 10.21
CA ASP A 25 19.85 -17.50 11.65
C ASP A 25 18.55 -16.71 11.93
N ILE A 26 18.15 -15.80 11.03
CA ILE A 26 16.94 -14.98 11.19
C ILE A 26 15.66 -15.82 11.05
N ALA A 27 15.64 -16.77 10.11
CA ALA A 27 14.50 -17.67 9.91
C ALA A 27 14.21 -18.57 11.13
N CYS A 28 15.19 -18.80 12.01
CA CYS A 28 15.02 -19.58 13.25
C CYS A 28 14.33 -18.80 14.38
N SER A 29 14.15 -17.49 14.25
CA SER A 29 13.62 -16.62 15.31
C SER A 29 12.14 -16.23 15.16
N ILE A 30 11.54 -16.46 13.99
CA ILE A 30 10.13 -16.13 13.72
C ILE A 30 9.32 -17.43 13.67
N THR A 31 8.78 -17.83 14.82
CA THR A 31 7.95 -19.03 14.93
C THR A 31 6.56 -18.82 14.34
N PRO A 32 5.94 -19.89 13.81
CA PRO A 32 4.50 -19.87 13.49
C PRO A 32 3.68 -19.46 14.70
N SER A 33 2.54 -18.83 14.45
CA SER A 33 1.61 -18.46 15.50
C SER A 33 1.10 -19.70 16.24
N LEU A 34 1.02 -19.57 17.56
CA LEU A 34 0.36 -20.53 18.45
C LEU A 34 -1.17 -20.38 18.40
N LEU A 35 -1.67 -19.35 17.72
CA LEU A 35 -3.10 -19.13 17.49
C LEU A 35 -3.51 -19.77 16.15
N PRO A 36 -4.69 -20.41 16.08
CA PRO A 36 -5.25 -20.83 14.81
C PRO A 36 -5.59 -19.60 13.95
N ARG A 37 -5.58 -19.78 12.63
CA ARG A 37 -5.84 -18.70 11.66
C ARG A 37 -7.11 -17.89 11.96
N SER A 38 -8.17 -18.53 12.45
CA SER A 38 -9.44 -17.89 12.79
C SER A 38 -9.36 -16.89 13.95
N GLU A 39 -8.31 -16.95 14.77
CA GLU A 39 -8.07 -16.05 15.90
C GLU A 39 -7.04 -14.97 15.56
N LEU A 40 -6.40 -15.02 14.38
CA LEU A 40 -5.41 -14.03 13.98
C LEU A 40 -6.05 -12.71 13.60
N TRP A 41 -5.33 -11.62 13.83
CA TRP A 41 -5.80 -10.28 13.56
C TRP A 41 -5.63 -9.91 12.10
N THR A 42 -6.66 -9.29 11.52
CA THR A 42 -6.50 -8.54 10.27
C THR A 42 -5.65 -7.29 10.50
N VAL A 43 -5.13 -6.70 9.42
CA VAL A 43 -4.40 -5.44 9.49
C VAL A 43 -5.25 -4.35 10.15
N LYS A 44 -6.50 -4.17 9.70
CA LYS A 44 -7.45 -3.19 10.25
C LYS A 44 -7.67 -3.38 11.74
N HIS A 45 -7.89 -4.63 12.19
CA HIS A 45 -8.12 -4.91 13.60
C HIS A 45 -6.89 -4.58 14.44
N SER A 46 -5.68 -4.90 13.98
CA SER A 46 -4.45 -4.59 14.71
C SER A 46 -4.25 -3.08 14.98
N TRP A 47 -4.56 -2.23 14.00
CA TRP A 47 -4.49 -0.77 14.16
C TRP A 47 -5.51 -0.24 15.16
N ILE A 48 -6.74 -0.78 15.13
CA ILE A 48 -7.79 -0.43 16.10
C ILE A 48 -7.35 -0.82 17.51
N MET A 49 -6.83 -2.04 17.68
CA MET A 49 -6.34 -2.53 18.96
C MET A 49 -5.19 -1.69 19.51
N GLN A 50 -4.22 -1.31 18.67
CA GLN A 50 -3.12 -0.45 19.10
C GLN A 50 -3.60 0.93 19.55
N ARG A 51 -4.46 1.59 18.76
CA ARG A 51 -5.00 2.92 19.08
C ARG A 51 -5.79 2.93 20.38
N ASN A 52 -6.55 1.87 20.63
CA ASN A 52 -7.37 1.75 21.84
C ASN A 52 -6.59 1.19 23.05
N ALA A 53 -5.32 0.83 22.87
CA ALA A 53 -4.48 0.30 23.94
C ALA A 53 -3.64 1.40 24.60
N ILE A 54 -2.96 2.21 23.80
CA ILE A 54 -1.97 3.17 24.28
C ILE A 54 -1.73 4.28 23.25
N THR A 55 -1.45 5.49 23.73
CA THR A 55 -0.79 6.58 22.99
C THR A 55 0.71 6.56 23.33
N PRO A 56 1.56 5.88 22.52
CA PRO A 56 2.95 5.58 22.89
C PRO A 56 3.81 6.81 23.16
N GLU A 57 3.63 7.87 22.37
CA GLU A 57 4.46 9.07 22.39
C GLU A 57 4.30 9.90 23.67
N THR A 58 3.18 9.74 24.37
CA THR A 58 2.86 10.42 25.63
C THR A 58 2.78 9.46 26.82
N HIS A 59 3.07 8.17 26.60
CA HIS A 59 3.01 7.11 27.62
C HIS A 59 1.63 6.95 28.29
N ILE A 60 0.54 7.32 27.60
CA ILE A 60 -0.82 7.21 28.12
C ILE A 60 -1.41 5.86 27.75
N ILE A 61 -1.71 5.02 28.73
CA ILE A 61 -2.47 3.77 28.53
C ILE A 61 -3.95 4.11 28.46
N GLU A 62 -4.56 3.87 27.31
CA GLU A 62 -5.98 4.09 27.06
C GLU A 62 -6.83 2.95 27.63
N SER A 63 -6.30 1.72 27.59
CA SER A 63 -6.93 0.53 28.17
C SER A 63 -5.91 -0.57 28.45
N ASP A 64 -5.79 -0.92 29.74
CA ASP A 64 -5.01 -2.06 30.19
C ASP A 64 -5.44 -3.35 29.50
N GLU A 65 -6.74 -3.55 29.32
CA GLU A 65 -7.30 -4.75 28.68
C GLU A 65 -6.87 -4.88 27.22
N ASN A 66 -6.96 -3.80 26.45
CA ASN A 66 -6.54 -3.80 25.05
C ASN A 66 -5.02 -3.98 24.92
N LEU A 67 -4.24 -3.32 25.79
CA LEU A 67 -2.79 -3.47 25.78
C LEU A 67 -2.37 -4.90 26.13
N ILE A 68 -2.99 -5.51 27.14
CA ILE A 68 -2.74 -6.91 27.52
C ILE A 68 -3.15 -7.87 26.41
N ASN A 69 -4.32 -7.68 25.78
CA ASN A 69 -4.76 -8.51 24.67
C ASN A 69 -3.79 -8.41 23.47
N LEU A 70 -3.32 -7.21 23.15
CA LEU A 70 -2.29 -7.00 22.13
C LEU A 70 -0.99 -7.73 22.47
N ILE A 71 -0.53 -7.65 23.71
CA ILE A 71 0.65 -8.38 24.18
C ILE A 71 0.45 -9.89 24.06
N ILE A 72 -0.71 -10.41 24.47
CA ILE A 72 -1.04 -11.85 24.41
C ILE A 72 -1.03 -12.34 22.96
N HIS A 73 -1.61 -11.60 22.01
CA HIS A 73 -1.58 -11.95 20.60
C HIS A 73 -0.15 -11.88 20.03
N ALA A 74 0.57 -10.80 20.32
CA ALA A 74 1.95 -10.61 19.87
C ALA A 74 2.87 -11.72 20.38
N TRP A 75 2.78 -12.09 21.66
CA TRP A 75 3.64 -13.11 22.28
C TRP A 75 3.25 -14.54 21.91
N GLN A 76 2.08 -14.72 21.30
CA GLN A 76 1.66 -15.99 20.69
C GLN A 76 1.94 -16.04 19.18
N GLY A 77 2.56 -15.02 18.59
CA GLY A 77 3.02 -15.05 17.21
C GLY A 77 2.04 -14.50 16.17
N ASP A 78 0.98 -13.81 16.57
CA ASP A 78 0.12 -13.06 15.65
C ASP A 78 0.91 -11.92 15.01
N LYS A 79 1.22 -12.04 13.72
CA LYS A 79 2.19 -11.17 13.04
C LYS A 79 1.74 -9.73 12.98
N ASN A 80 0.43 -9.47 12.85
CA ASN A 80 -0.08 -8.10 12.87
C ASN A 80 -0.01 -7.51 14.29
N ALA A 81 -0.34 -8.30 15.32
CA ALA A 81 -0.15 -7.86 16.71
C ALA A 81 1.33 -7.67 17.09
N MET A 82 2.22 -8.54 16.62
CA MET A 82 3.67 -8.44 16.82
C MET A 82 4.21 -7.12 16.26
N ILE A 83 3.78 -6.72 15.06
CA ILE A 83 4.17 -5.45 14.46
C ILE A 83 3.71 -4.27 15.31
N GLN A 84 2.46 -4.28 15.80
CA GLN A 84 1.95 -3.22 16.66
C GLN A 84 2.70 -3.16 17.99
N TYR A 85 2.98 -4.32 18.59
CA TYR A 85 3.76 -4.41 19.83
C TYR A 85 5.18 -3.85 19.64
N ALA A 86 5.89 -4.27 18.60
CA ALA A 86 7.23 -3.76 18.29
C ALA A 86 7.22 -2.24 18.03
N ARG A 87 6.16 -1.72 17.38
CA ARG A 87 5.95 -0.28 17.18
C ARG A 87 5.75 0.45 18.50
N ILE A 88 4.96 -0.09 19.43
CA ILE A 88 4.78 0.48 20.78
C ILE A 88 6.13 0.57 21.49
N GLN A 89 6.93 -0.52 21.48
CA GLN A 89 8.26 -0.51 22.10
C GLN A 89 9.17 0.58 21.53
N PHE A 90 9.19 0.70 20.20
CA PHE A 90 9.98 1.72 19.50
C PHE A 90 9.56 3.15 19.85
N LEU A 91 8.26 3.44 19.92
CA LEU A 91 7.74 4.79 20.12
C LEU A 91 7.75 5.23 21.59
N VAL A 92 7.49 4.31 22.52
CA VAL A 92 7.58 4.60 23.96
C VAL A 92 9.02 4.99 24.32
N ASN A 93 10.01 4.29 23.76
CA ASN A 93 11.44 4.55 23.98
C ASN A 93 11.84 4.69 25.48
N ASP A 94 11.07 4.04 26.35
CA ASP A 94 11.28 3.94 27.80
C ASP A 94 10.97 2.50 28.22
N ASN A 95 12.04 1.72 28.42
CA ASN A 95 11.93 0.32 28.81
C ASN A 95 11.35 0.17 30.23
N ALA A 96 11.58 1.12 31.13
CA ALA A 96 11.10 1.00 32.51
C ALA A 96 9.57 1.05 32.58
N PHE A 97 8.96 1.95 31.80
CA PHE A 97 7.50 2.10 31.71
C PHE A 97 6.83 0.78 31.30
N LEU A 98 7.28 0.18 30.19
CA LEU A 98 6.69 -1.07 29.70
C LEU A 98 6.98 -2.25 30.64
N GLU A 99 8.18 -2.33 31.21
CA GLU A 99 8.53 -3.36 32.18
C GLU A 99 7.66 -3.29 33.44
N ASP A 100 7.37 -2.10 33.94
CA ASP A 100 6.50 -1.92 35.10
C ASP A 100 5.05 -2.31 34.78
N PHE A 101 4.55 -1.96 33.59
CA PHE A 101 3.24 -2.44 33.13
C PHE A 101 3.19 -3.98 33.07
N TYR A 102 4.24 -4.63 32.52
CA TYR A 102 4.30 -6.09 32.44
C TYR A 102 4.37 -6.75 33.81
N LYS A 103 5.14 -6.20 34.75
CA LYS A 103 5.24 -6.74 36.11
C LYS A 103 3.89 -6.69 36.83
N GLN A 104 3.19 -5.55 36.74
CA GLN A 104 1.88 -5.37 37.37
C GLN A 104 0.83 -6.31 36.77
N ASN A 105 0.90 -6.56 35.46
CA ASN A 105 -0.09 -7.36 34.72
C ASN A 105 0.37 -8.80 34.41
N ALA A 106 1.47 -9.27 35.00
CA ALA A 106 2.08 -10.57 34.70
C ALA A 106 1.11 -11.76 34.84
N HIS A 107 0.16 -11.66 35.77
CA HIS A 107 -0.85 -12.69 36.04
C HIS A 107 -1.95 -12.76 34.96
N ARG A 108 -2.12 -11.69 34.16
CA ARG A 108 -3.11 -11.58 33.08
C ARG A 108 -2.55 -11.99 31.73
N ILE A 109 -1.23 -11.95 31.56
CA ILE A 109 -0.54 -12.29 30.30
C ILE A 109 -0.33 -13.81 30.23
N VAL A 110 -1.43 -14.52 29.99
CA VAL A 110 -1.50 -15.98 29.90
C VAL A 110 -2.12 -16.43 28.58
N ASN A 111 -1.82 -17.64 28.14
CA ASN A 111 -2.48 -18.24 26.99
C ASN A 111 -3.90 -18.74 27.35
N ARG A 112 -4.62 -19.30 26.36
CA ARG A 112 -5.97 -19.87 26.55
C ARG A 112 -6.08 -20.97 27.62
N TYR A 113 -4.95 -21.55 28.02
CA TYR A 113 -4.85 -22.61 29.03
C TYR A 113 -4.40 -22.09 30.41
N GLY A 114 -4.23 -20.77 30.56
CA GLY A 114 -3.78 -20.14 31.80
C GLY A 114 -2.26 -20.21 32.03
N HIS A 115 -1.48 -20.67 31.05
CA HIS A 115 -0.01 -20.67 31.18
C HIS A 115 0.54 -19.28 30.87
N ARG A 116 1.42 -18.78 31.75
CA ARG A 116 2.09 -17.49 31.57
C ARG A 116 2.90 -17.47 30.27
N LEU A 117 2.67 -16.45 29.44
CA LEU A 117 3.42 -16.22 28.23
C LEU A 117 4.76 -15.54 28.55
N LYS A 118 5.78 -15.85 27.77
CA LYS A 118 7.09 -15.17 27.81
C LYS A 118 7.21 -14.28 26.58
N ARG A 119 7.83 -13.11 26.75
CA ARG A 119 8.18 -12.23 25.63
C ARG A 119 9.14 -12.96 24.68
N PRO A 120 8.79 -13.11 23.39
CA PRO A 120 9.68 -13.68 22.39
C PRO A 120 10.97 -12.87 22.16
N ASP A 121 12.09 -13.55 21.92
CA ASP A 121 13.41 -12.91 21.72
C ASP A 121 13.51 -12.08 20.44
N ILE A 122 12.64 -12.33 19.45
CA ILE A 122 12.57 -11.56 18.20
C ILE A 122 12.36 -10.06 18.45
N PHE A 123 11.75 -9.69 19.58
CA PHE A 123 11.53 -8.30 19.94
C PHE A 123 12.79 -7.59 20.47
N ASN A 124 13.93 -8.28 20.58
CA ASN A 124 15.22 -7.67 20.88
C ASN A 124 15.88 -7.07 19.61
N MET A 125 15.36 -7.40 18.43
CA MET A 125 15.81 -6.88 17.14
C MET A 125 15.49 -5.38 17.00
N ASP A 126 16.32 -4.65 16.24
CA ASP A 126 15.99 -3.26 15.86
C ASP A 126 14.65 -3.21 15.11
N TYR A 127 13.84 -2.19 15.36
CA TYR A 127 12.50 -2.10 14.76
C TYR A 127 12.54 -2.05 13.22
N SER A 128 13.56 -1.42 12.64
CA SER A 128 13.70 -1.36 11.19
C SER A 128 14.03 -2.74 10.61
N GLU A 129 14.94 -3.46 11.24
CA GLU A 129 15.33 -4.82 10.89
C GLU A 129 14.15 -5.80 11.07
N PHE A 130 13.39 -5.68 12.17
CA PHE A 130 12.22 -6.49 12.46
C PHE A 130 11.15 -6.38 11.36
N ILE A 131 10.79 -5.15 10.99
CA ILE A 131 9.83 -4.89 9.92
C ILE A 131 10.36 -5.37 8.56
N THR A 132 11.65 -5.18 8.28
CA THR A 132 12.24 -5.63 7.00
C THR A 132 12.23 -7.14 6.90
N THR A 133 12.54 -7.84 8.00
CA THR A 133 12.49 -9.30 8.08
C THR A 133 11.08 -9.83 7.79
N LEU A 134 10.06 -9.27 8.45
CA LEU A 134 8.68 -9.68 8.20
C LEU A 134 8.19 -9.31 6.78
N ALA A 135 8.69 -8.21 6.20
CA ALA A 135 8.39 -7.84 4.82
C ALA A 135 8.96 -8.85 3.81
N GLU A 136 10.18 -9.34 4.01
CA GLU A 136 10.77 -10.40 3.16
C GLU A 136 10.03 -11.74 3.31
N MET A 137 9.39 -11.97 4.46
CA MET A 137 8.48 -13.11 4.69
C MET A 137 7.06 -12.88 4.13
N ARG A 138 6.84 -11.79 3.38
CA ARG A 138 5.55 -11.42 2.75
C ARG A 138 4.42 -11.05 3.72
N TYR A 139 4.72 -10.64 4.95
CA TYR A 139 3.67 -10.13 5.85
C TYR A 139 3.21 -8.73 5.41
N PRO A 140 1.93 -8.55 5.05
CA PRO A 140 1.47 -7.34 4.34
C PRO A 140 1.65 -6.03 5.09
N LEU A 141 1.34 -6.00 6.39
CA LEU A 141 1.52 -4.80 7.22
C LEU A 141 3.01 -4.41 7.30
N ALA A 142 3.90 -5.38 7.49
CA ALA A 142 5.33 -5.13 7.52
C ALA A 142 5.85 -4.65 6.17
N ALA A 143 5.42 -5.29 5.08
CA ALA A 143 5.73 -4.88 3.71
C ALA A 143 5.30 -3.44 3.47
N ARG A 144 4.07 -3.07 3.86
CA ARG A 144 3.58 -1.70 3.72
C ARG A 144 4.41 -0.70 4.51
N LEU A 145 4.77 -1.00 5.76
CA LEU A 145 5.62 -0.12 6.59
C LEU A 145 7.03 0.03 5.99
N ALA A 146 7.59 -1.05 5.44
CA ALA A 146 8.90 -1.04 4.80
C ALA A 146 8.94 -0.17 3.52
N THR A 147 7.85 -0.11 2.74
CA THR A 147 7.79 0.76 1.54
C THR A 147 8.04 2.23 1.86
N GLY A 148 7.52 2.71 2.99
CA GLY A 148 7.71 4.10 3.44
C GLY A 148 9.18 4.47 3.58
N ARG A 149 9.98 3.62 4.23
CA ARG A 149 11.42 3.84 4.37
C ARG A 149 12.16 3.74 3.04
N LEU A 150 11.84 2.73 2.23
CA LEU A 150 12.49 2.51 0.94
C LEU A 150 12.35 3.71 0.00
N LYS A 151 11.16 4.34 -0.06
CA LYS A 151 10.92 5.52 -0.91
C LYS A 151 11.88 6.68 -0.64
N TRP A 152 12.37 6.83 0.59
CA TRP A 152 13.24 7.94 0.99
C TRP A 152 14.73 7.63 0.93
N THR A 153 15.13 6.41 0.58
CA THR A 153 16.55 5.98 0.58
C THR A 153 17.43 6.77 -0.40
N ALA A 154 16.88 7.29 -1.49
CA ALA A 154 17.63 8.13 -2.44
C ALA A 154 17.77 9.60 -1.98
N GLY A 155 17.05 10.01 -0.94
CA GLY A 155 16.94 11.40 -0.51
C GLY A 155 16.33 12.32 -1.56
N THR A 156 16.46 13.63 -1.36
CA THR A 156 16.04 14.66 -2.31
C THR A 156 17.15 15.68 -2.50
N THR A 157 17.29 16.23 -3.70
CA THR A 157 18.16 17.40 -3.92
C THR A 157 17.33 18.67 -3.92
N TYR A 158 16.65 18.98 -2.81
CA TYR A 158 15.75 20.14 -2.56
C TYR A 158 14.65 20.37 -3.63
N THR A 159 15.01 20.56 -4.90
CA THR A 159 14.15 20.80 -6.06
C THR A 159 13.67 19.54 -6.80
N LYS A 160 14.22 18.35 -6.52
CA LYS A 160 13.76 17.09 -7.16
C LYS A 160 13.85 15.87 -6.24
N PHE A 161 12.95 14.91 -6.47
CA PHE A 161 13.09 13.55 -5.95
C PHE A 161 14.21 12.80 -6.68
N ASN A 162 15.12 12.20 -5.93
CA ASN A 162 16.21 11.44 -6.52
C ASN A 162 15.72 10.05 -6.96
N PRO A 163 16.30 9.47 -8.04
CA PRO A 163 15.97 8.12 -8.45
C PRO A 163 16.45 7.10 -7.40
N LEU A 164 15.64 6.07 -7.17
CA LEU A 164 16.02 4.92 -6.35
C LEU A 164 17.07 4.07 -7.06
N THR A 165 17.90 3.36 -6.29
CA THR A 165 18.73 2.29 -6.85
C THR A 165 17.83 1.19 -7.42
N HIS A 166 18.34 0.45 -8.41
CA HIS A 166 17.57 -0.64 -9.01
C HIS A 166 17.13 -1.68 -7.97
N GLU A 167 18.00 -2.01 -7.02
CA GLU A 167 17.70 -2.92 -5.91
C GLU A 167 16.56 -2.41 -5.02
N ASN A 168 16.65 -1.16 -4.52
CA ASN A 168 15.65 -0.61 -3.62
C ASN A 168 14.30 -0.43 -4.32
N ARG A 169 14.31 -0.08 -5.60
CA ARG A 169 13.09 0.01 -6.41
C ARG A 169 12.42 -1.33 -6.59
N ASN A 170 13.18 -2.39 -6.88
CA ASN A 170 12.63 -3.75 -7.00
C ASN A 170 12.05 -4.23 -5.67
N LYS A 171 12.73 -3.95 -4.54
CA LYS A 171 12.18 -4.23 -3.20
C LYS A 171 10.89 -3.43 -2.93
N LEU A 172 10.87 -2.14 -3.27
CA LEU A 172 9.72 -1.27 -3.10
C LEU A 172 8.48 -1.78 -3.86
N ILE A 173 8.65 -2.16 -5.13
CA ILE A 173 7.56 -2.73 -5.95
C ILE A 173 7.07 -4.04 -5.34
N ARG A 174 7.99 -4.94 -4.97
CA ARG A 174 7.67 -6.23 -4.35
C ARG A 174 6.87 -6.08 -3.05
N TYR A 175 7.32 -5.20 -2.15
CA TYR A 175 6.63 -4.96 -0.88
C TYR A 175 5.27 -4.29 -1.07
N MET A 176 5.12 -3.40 -2.06
CA MET A 176 3.82 -2.82 -2.37
C MET A 176 2.84 -3.88 -2.89
N ARG A 177 3.30 -4.86 -3.67
CA ARG A 177 2.46 -6.02 -4.08
C ARG A 177 2.01 -6.83 -2.87
N TYR A 178 2.90 -7.16 -1.94
CA TYR A 178 2.54 -7.89 -0.71
C TYR A 178 1.54 -7.12 0.16
N ALA A 179 1.68 -5.79 0.24
CA ALA A 179 0.68 -4.96 0.92
C ALA A 179 -0.69 -5.08 0.24
N ILE A 180 -0.76 -4.90 -1.08
CA ILE A 180 -2.02 -5.01 -1.83
C ILE A 180 -2.64 -6.41 -1.71
N GLU A 181 -1.83 -7.47 -1.79
CA GLU A 181 -2.27 -8.87 -1.54
C GLU A 181 -2.85 -9.06 -0.13
N GLY A 182 -2.43 -8.25 0.84
CA GLY A 182 -2.97 -8.24 2.20
C GLY A 182 -4.09 -7.24 2.45
N GLY A 183 -4.67 -6.68 1.39
CA GLY A 183 -5.89 -5.88 1.46
C GLY A 183 -5.68 -4.37 1.47
N TYR A 184 -4.48 -3.86 1.15
CA TYR A 184 -4.25 -2.43 1.00
C TYR A 184 -4.72 -1.92 -0.38
N HIS A 185 -5.43 -0.79 -0.40
CA HIS A 185 -5.98 -0.19 -1.63
C HIS A 185 -5.02 0.82 -2.32
N GLU A 186 -3.70 0.70 -2.13
CA GLU A 186 -2.70 1.65 -2.64
C GLU A 186 -2.22 1.38 -4.08
N HIS A 187 -3.14 1.00 -4.97
CA HIS A 187 -2.82 0.60 -6.36
C HIS A 187 -2.12 1.71 -7.17
N SER A 188 -2.54 2.97 -7.05
CA SER A 188 -1.86 4.08 -7.72
C SER A 188 -0.40 4.24 -7.28
N SER A 189 -0.08 3.92 -6.01
CA SER A 189 1.31 3.93 -5.53
C SER A 189 2.13 2.79 -6.11
N LEU A 190 1.54 1.60 -6.34
CA LEU A 190 2.21 0.52 -7.07
C LEU A 190 2.58 0.96 -8.48
N ALA A 191 1.64 1.57 -9.20
CA ALA A 191 1.88 2.07 -10.55
C ALA A 191 2.99 3.15 -10.58
N ASP A 192 2.99 4.10 -9.64
CA ASP A 192 4.05 5.10 -9.52
C ASP A 192 5.43 4.45 -9.26
N ASN A 193 5.47 3.43 -8.38
CA ASN A 193 6.69 2.67 -8.08
C ASN A 193 7.24 1.95 -9.33
N ILE A 194 6.37 1.46 -10.21
CA ILE A 194 6.72 0.77 -11.46
C ILE A 194 7.04 1.73 -12.60
N LEU A 195 6.44 2.92 -12.65
CA LEU A 195 6.67 3.86 -13.76
C LEU A 195 7.85 4.79 -13.51
N PHE A 196 7.99 5.34 -12.31
CA PHE A 196 8.90 6.45 -12.08
C PHE A 196 10.19 6.00 -11.40
N PRO A 197 11.36 6.60 -11.76
CA PRO A 197 12.64 6.26 -11.14
C PRO A 197 12.67 6.50 -9.62
N SER A 198 11.97 7.53 -9.14
CA SER A 198 11.89 7.88 -7.72
C SER A 198 10.81 7.11 -6.96
N GLY A 199 9.87 6.47 -7.66
CA GLY A 199 8.67 5.86 -7.07
C GLY A 199 7.65 6.86 -6.50
N PHE A 200 7.79 8.15 -6.83
CA PHE A 200 6.85 9.20 -6.48
C PHE A 200 6.02 9.63 -7.70
N ALA A 201 4.78 10.04 -7.44
CA ALA A 201 3.92 10.71 -8.40
C ALA A 201 4.50 12.03 -8.92
N PHE A 202 5.30 12.72 -8.09
CA PHE A 202 5.80 14.07 -8.32
C PHE A 202 7.28 14.08 -8.71
N LYS A 203 7.67 15.10 -9.47
CA LYS A 203 9.06 15.38 -9.86
C LYS A 203 9.84 16.05 -8.74
N ASN A 204 9.18 16.96 -8.03
CA ASN A 204 9.81 17.84 -7.05
C ASN A 204 9.37 17.54 -5.62
N SER A 205 10.27 17.82 -4.67
CA SER A 205 10.06 17.58 -3.24
C SER A 205 9.01 18.49 -2.60
N TYR A 206 8.58 19.54 -3.32
CA TYR A 206 7.48 20.42 -2.91
C TYR A 206 6.11 19.86 -3.30
N PHE A 207 6.08 18.70 -3.96
CA PHE A 207 4.86 18.05 -4.44
C PHE A 207 4.01 18.95 -5.35
N SER A 208 4.61 19.90 -6.07
CA SER A 208 3.88 20.89 -6.89
C SER A 208 3.85 20.55 -8.38
N GLU A 209 4.70 19.62 -8.84
CA GLU A 209 4.77 19.20 -10.24
C GLU A 209 4.72 17.68 -10.36
N LEU A 210 3.71 17.17 -11.05
CA LEU A 210 3.57 15.75 -11.34
C LEU A 210 4.60 15.26 -12.37
N ASN A 211 5.03 14.03 -12.19
CA ASN A 211 5.58 13.26 -13.31
C ASN A 211 4.49 13.12 -14.38
N SER A 212 4.88 13.27 -15.64
CA SER A 212 4.10 12.85 -16.79
C SER A 212 4.46 11.41 -17.15
N LEU A 213 3.61 10.73 -17.91
CA LEU A 213 3.94 9.38 -18.39
C LEU A 213 5.20 9.36 -19.28
N GLN A 214 5.66 10.49 -19.79
CA GLN A 214 6.91 10.61 -20.55
C GLN A 214 8.15 10.57 -19.65
N ASP A 215 8.01 10.88 -18.36
CA ASP A 215 9.09 10.86 -17.36
C ASP A 215 9.33 9.44 -16.79
N ARG A 216 8.65 8.43 -17.34
CA ARG A 216 8.77 7.03 -16.92
C ARG A 216 10.15 6.43 -17.24
N VAL A 217 10.49 5.35 -16.55
CA VAL A 217 11.65 4.50 -16.89
C VAL A 217 11.52 4.01 -18.34
N THR A 218 12.59 4.17 -19.13
CA THR A 218 12.52 3.96 -20.59
C THR A 218 12.40 2.51 -21.03
N ASN A 219 12.87 1.57 -20.22
CA ASN A 219 13.01 0.15 -20.58
C ASN A 219 12.00 -0.77 -19.86
N LEU A 220 10.82 -0.25 -19.52
CA LEU A 220 9.76 -1.05 -18.92
C LEU A 220 9.23 -2.07 -19.94
N SER A 221 9.02 -3.29 -19.47
CA SER A 221 8.38 -4.35 -20.23
C SER A 221 6.91 -4.03 -20.50
N GLN A 222 6.33 -4.73 -21.48
CA GLN A 222 4.90 -4.66 -21.77
C GLN A 222 4.06 -5.08 -20.54
N GLU A 223 4.54 -6.05 -19.76
CA GLU A 223 3.89 -6.52 -18.53
C GLU A 223 3.86 -5.43 -17.46
N GLU A 224 4.99 -4.75 -17.21
CA GLU A 224 5.06 -3.66 -16.23
C GLU A 224 4.18 -2.45 -16.60
N LEU A 225 4.10 -2.13 -17.89
CA LEU A 225 3.20 -1.07 -18.38
C LEU A 225 1.73 -1.47 -18.19
N MET A 226 1.38 -2.72 -18.50
CA MET A 226 0.03 -3.24 -18.32
C MET A 226 -0.37 -3.37 -16.85
N GLU A 227 0.56 -3.74 -15.97
CA GLU A 227 0.35 -3.78 -14.52
C GLU A 227 0.08 -2.36 -13.99
N SER A 228 0.89 -1.38 -14.39
CA SER A 228 0.70 0.03 -14.02
C SER A 228 -0.66 0.56 -14.50
N PHE A 229 -1.02 0.26 -15.75
CA PHE A 229 -2.33 0.62 -16.30
C PHE A 229 -3.48 0.00 -15.49
N SER A 230 -3.38 -1.30 -15.17
CA SER A 230 -4.41 -2.01 -14.42
C SER A 230 -4.53 -1.48 -12.99
N ALA A 231 -3.40 -1.20 -12.34
CA ALA A 231 -3.37 -0.63 -11.00
C ALA A 231 -3.99 0.77 -10.94
N TYR A 232 -3.67 1.66 -11.89
CA TYR A 232 -4.39 2.94 -11.98
C TYR A 232 -5.87 2.73 -12.29
N LYS A 233 -6.23 1.76 -13.14
CA LYS A 233 -7.63 1.52 -13.48
C LYS A 233 -8.44 1.10 -12.26
N MET A 234 -7.86 0.31 -11.36
CA MET A 234 -8.48 -0.03 -10.07
C MET A 234 -8.80 1.24 -9.26
N SER A 235 -7.81 2.09 -9.00
CA SER A 235 -8.05 3.36 -8.28
C SER A 235 -9.00 4.30 -9.02
N ALA A 236 -8.95 4.34 -10.36
CA ALA A 236 -9.78 5.23 -11.18
C ALA A 236 -11.27 4.85 -11.13
N LEU A 237 -11.58 3.56 -11.01
CA LEU A 237 -12.94 3.04 -10.83
C LEU A 237 -13.48 3.27 -9.42
N HIS A 238 -12.63 3.55 -8.44
CA HIS A 238 -12.98 4.04 -7.09
C HIS A 238 -12.80 5.57 -6.98
N ASP A 239 -13.13 6.29 -8.06
CA ASP A 239 -13.17 7.75 -8.15
C ASP A 239 -11.87 8.52 -7.87
N SER A 240 -10.70 7.88 -7.98
CA SER A 240 -9.43 8.61 -7.88
C SER A 240 -9.22 9.54 -9.08
N GLN A 241 -9.33 10.86 -8.87
CA GLN A 241 -9.04 11.87 -9.90
C GLN A 241 -7.65 11.67 -10.50
N TYR A 242 -6.64 11.47 -9.64
CA TYR A 242 -5.27 11.21 -10.05
C TYR A 242 -5.16 10.00 -10.99
N ALA A 243 -5.77 8.87 -10.63
CA ALA A 243 -5.67 7.67 -11.43
C ALA A 243 -6.43 7.78 -12.77
N GLN A 244 -7.57 8.48 -12.78
CA GLN A 244 -8.32 8.76 -14.02
C GLN A 244 -7.50 9.61 -15.00
N ILE A 245 -6.74 10.58 -14.50
CA ILE A 245 -5.77 11.35 -15.30
C ILE A 245 -4.69 10.44 -15.87
N ARG A 246 -4.16 9.51 -15.07
CA ARG A 246 -3.15 8.56 -15.54
C ARG A 246 -3.69 7.65 -16.64
N ILE A 247 -4.90 7.12 -16.50
CA ILE A 247 -5.55 6.34 -17.56
C ILE A 247 -5.72 7.18 -18.84
N SER A 248 -6.06 8.47 -18.70
CA SER A 248 -6.08 9.39 -19.85
C SER A 248 -4.71 9.53 -20.53
N GLU A 249 -3.61 9.61 -19.78
CA GLU A 249 -2.26 9.65 -20.35
C GLU A 249 -1.91 8.35 -21.08
N PHE A 250 -2.22 7.19 -20.50
CA PHE A 250 -1.96 5.89 -21.14
C PHE A 250 -2.61 5.79 -22.52
N TYR A 251 -3.88 6.17 -22.64
CA TYR A 251 -4.57 6.21 -23.93
C TYR A 251 -4.06 7.32 -24.86
N LEU A 252 -3.65 8.47 -24.33
CA LEU A 252 -3.09 9.58 -25.12
C LEU A 252 -1.78 9.16 -25.81
N TYR A 253 -0.94 8.39 -25.12
CA TYR A 253 0.40 8.03 -25.61
C TYR A 253 0.52 6.61 -26.14
N GLY A 254 -0.47 5.73 -25.90
CA GLY A 254 -0.39 4.32 -26.27
C GLY A 254 0.74 3.58 -25.54
N ALA A 255 0.96 3.90 -24.25
CA ALA A 255 2.05 3.30 -23.47
C ALA A 255 1.62 1.93 -22.94
N GLY A 256 2.04 0.85 -23.61
CA GLY A 256 1.64 -0.51 -23.24
C GLY A 256 0.20 -0.87 -23.60
N ILE A 257 -0.56 0.06 -24.19
CA ILE A 257 -1.90 -0.16 -24.74
C ILE A 257 -2.02 0.54 -26.09
N GLU A 258 -3.09 0.26 -26.83
CA GLU A 258 -3.36 1.01 -28.07
C GLU A 258 -3.70 2.47 -27.77
N GLN A 259 -3.11 3.39 -28.54
CA GLN A 259 -3.44 4.81 -28.46
C GLN A 259 -4.90 5.04 -28.88
N ASN A 260 -5.65 5.78 -28.07
CA ASN A 260 -7.03 6.11 -28.38
C ASN A 260 -7.40 7.49 -27.82
N LEU A 261 -7.52 8.48 -28.71
CA LEU A 261 -7.81 9.86 -28.32
C LEU A 261 -9.24 10.05 -27.77
N GLU A 262 -10.19 9.20 -28.19
CA GLU A 262 -11.58 9.23 -27.69
C GLU A 262 -11.62 8.77 -26.22
N GLN A 263 -10.94 7.68 -25.89
CA GLN A 263 -10.78 7.16 -24.52
C GLN A 263 -9.98 8.11 -23.64
N ALA A 264 -8.86 8.65 -24.14
CA ALA A 264 -8.08 9.63 -23.41
C ALA A 264 -8.93 10.87 -23.06
N TYR A 265 -9.67 11.40 -24.02
CA TYR A 265 -10.57 12.52 -23.76
C TYR A 265 -11.67 12.14 -22.76
N ALA A 266 -12.24 10.95 -22.87
CA ALA A 266 -13.27 10.47 -21.96
C ALA A 266 -12.79 10.44 -20.50
N TRP A 267 -11.66 9.78 -20.22
CA TRP A 267 -11.08 9.72 -18.88
C TRP A 267 -10.66 11.10 -18.34
N SER A 268 -10.18 12.01 -19.20
CA SER A 268 -9.91 13.40 -18.81
C SER A 268 -11.18 14.15 -18.38
N LEU A 269 -12.33 13.86 -19.01
CA LEU A 269 -13.63 14.40 -18.60
C LEU A 269 -14.09 13.81 -17.26
N VAL A 270 -13.95 12.49 -17.08
CA VAL A 270 -14.28 11.83 -15.82
C VAL A 270 -13.46 12.44 -14.68
N ALA A 271 -12.14 12.57 -14.83
CA ALA A 271 -11.29 13.27 -13.85
C ALA A 271 -11.76 14.70 -13.53
N GLN A 272 -12.27 15.44 -14.52
CA GLN A 272 -12.82 16.76 -14.26
C GLN A 272 -14.14 16.70 -13.45
N MET A 273 -14.95 15.67 -13.65
CA MET A 273 -16.18 15.46 -12.88
C MET A 273 -15.86 15.07 -11.43
N SER A 274 -14.89 14.17 -11.22
CA SER A 274 -14.43 13.73 -9.91
C SER A 274 -13.86 14.88 -9.09
N TYR A 275 -13.08 15.77 -9.72
CA TYR A 275 -12.61 17.00 -9.06
C TYR A 275 -13.77 17.89 -8.58
N ARG A 276 -14.80 18.09 -9.42
CA ARG A 276 -15.98 18.86 -9.02
C ARG A 276 -16.73 18.18 -7.88
N ASN A 277 -16.85 16.85 -7.93
CA ASN A 277 -17.47 16.04 -6.88
C ASN A 277 -16.71 16.22 -5.55
N TYR A 278 -15.38 16.11 -5.58
CA TYR A 278 -14.50 16.41 -4.46
C TYR A 278 -14.74 17.80 -3.88
N GLN A 279 -14.69 18.84 -4.72
CA GLN A 279 -14.91 20.22 -4.28
C GLN A 279 -16.27 20.43 -3.60
N GLN A 280 -17.31 19.76 -4.10
CA GLN A 280 -18.68 19.94 -3.61
C GLN A 280 -18.97 19.14 -2.34
N ASN A 281 -18.44 17.92 -2.24
CA ASN A 281 -18.89 16.94 -1.25
C ASN A 281 -17.82 16.55 -0.23
N TYR A 282 -16.53 16.68 -0.56
CA TYR A 282 -15.46 16.07 0.23
C TYR A 282 -14.31 17.01 0.62
N ALA A 283 -14.22 18.22 0.06
CA ALA A 283 -13.12 19.15 0.32
C ALA A 283 -12.98 19.56 1.80
N ASP A 284 -14.10 19.66 2.53
CA ASP A 284 -14.05 19.94 3.97
C ASP A 284 -13.54 18.74 4.78
N GLN A 285 -13.95 17.53 4.41
CA GLN A 285 -13.58 16.29 5.10
C GLN A 285 -12.11 15.91 4.84
N TYR A 286 -11.63 16.05 3.61
CA TYR A 286 -10.26 15.72 3.21
C TYR A 286 -9.46 16.97 2.85
N ARG A 287 -9.57 18.03 3.67
CA ARG A 287 -8.88 19.31 3.44
C ARG A 287 -7.38 19.17 3.13
N SER A 288 -6.70 18.18 3.71
CA SER A 288 -5.29 17.89 3.47
C SER A 288 -4.97 17.50 2.01
N GLU A 289 -5.95 17.07 1.24
CA GLU A 289 -5.81 16.64 -0.15
C GLU A 289 -6.19 17.75 -1.14
N SER A 290 -6.66 18.90 -0.65
CA SER A 290 -7.15 19.99 -1.51
C SER A 290 -6.09 20.52 -2.46
N GLU A 291 -4.84 20.67 -2.00
CA GLU A 291 -3.74 21.13 -2.83
C GLU A 291 -3.40 20.09 -3.92
N ASN A 292 -3.39 18.80 -3.57
CA ASN A 292 -3.15 17.71 -4.51
C ASN A 292 -4.22 17.69 -5.62
N GLU A 293 -5.50 17.75 -5.26
CA GLU A 293 -6.62 17.72 -6.21
C GLU A 293 -6.59 18.93 -7.17
N GLU A 294 -6.18 20.10 -6.70
CA GLU A 294 -5.98 21.27 -7.57
C GLU A 294 -4.81 21.06 -8.53
N ILE A 295 -3.68 20.54 -8.06
CA ILE A 295 -2.52 20.21 -8.89
C ILE A 295 -2.91 19.18 -9.96
N TYR A 296 -3.70 18.17 -9.59
CA TYR A 296 -4.21 17.15 -10.49
C TYR A 296 -5.15 17.74 -11.55
N ASP A 297 -6.09 18.61 -11.19
CA ASP A 297 -6.96 19.27 -12.18
C ASP A 297 -6.16 20.18 -13.13
N ASN A 298 -5.17 20.90 -12.59
CA ASN A 298 -4.27 21.72 -13.39
C ASN A 298 -3.46 20.86 -14.37
N PHE A 299 -2.93 19.72 -13.94
CA PHE A 299 -2.26 18.78 -14.83
C PHE A 299 -3.23 18.22 -15.88
N ASN A 300 -4.47 17.87 -15.51
CA ASN A 300 -5.50 17.40 -16.44
C ASN A 300 -5.85 18.43 -17.53
N LYS A 301 -5.80 19.74 -17.22
CA LYS A 301 -5.93 20.80 -18.24
C LYS A 301 -4.84 20.69 -19.30
N THR A 302 -3.60 20.37 -18.92
CA THR A 302 -2.49 20.17 -19.88
C THR A 302 -2.74 18.97 -20.78
N ILE A 303 -3.31 17.87 -20.26
CA ILE A 303 -3.67 16.69 -21.06
C ILE A 303 -4.68 17.05 -22.16
N ARG A 304 -5.69 17.87 -21.84
CA ARG A 304 -6.66 18.36 -22.83
C ARG A 304 -6.04 19.26 -23.90
N VAL A 305 -4.99 20.01 -23.59
CA VAL A 305 -4.21 20.76 -24.58
C VAL A 305 -3.48 19.79 -25.51
N LYS A 306 -2.75 18.82 -24.95
CA LYS A 306 -2.02 17.81 -25.74
C LYS A 306 -2.93 16.95 -26.62
N LEU A 307 -4.15 16.64 -26.17
CA LEU A 307 -5.17 15.97 -27.00
C LEU A 307 -5.54 16.79 -28.25
N LYS A 308 -5.66 18.12 -28.13
CA LYS A 308 -5.90 19.01 -29.29
C LYS A 308 -4.70 19.03 -30.22
N GLU A 309 -3.48 19.11 -29.68
CA GLU A 309 -2.24 19.06 -30.46
C GLU A 309 -2.09 17.74 -31.23
N LYS A 310 -2.57 16.63 -30.66
CA LYS A 310 -2.65 15.31 -31.31
C LYS A 310 -3.79 15.18 -32.34
N GLY A 311 -4.56 16.24 -32.60
CA GLY A 311 -5.58 16.26 -33.64
C GLY A 311 -6.95 15.72 -33.24
N LEU A 312 -7.30 15.70 -31.94
CA LEU A 312 -8.63 15.29 -31.47
C LEU A 312 -9.76 16.12 -32.13
N SER A 313 -10.50 15.50 -33.04
CA SER A 313 -11.56 16.12 -33.82
C SER A 313 -12.85 16.35 -33.02
N PRO A 314 -13.76 17.23 -33.49
CA PRO A 314 -15.09 17.41 -32.86
C PRO A 314 -15.90 16.11 -32.75
N ALA A 315 -15.89 15.27 -33.79
CA ALA A 315 -16.61 13.99 -33.78
C ALA A 315 -16.05 13.02 -32.73
N GLN A 316 -14.73 12.99 -32.57
CA GLN A 316 -14.08 12.19 -31.52
C GLN A 316 -14.40 12.71 -30.11
N LYS A 317 -14.54 14.03 -29.93
CA LYS A 317 -14.98 14.61 -28.65
C LYS A 317 -16.40 14.18 -28.29
N GLU A 318 -17.31 14.17 -29.27
CA GLU A 318 -18.69 13.72 -29.04
C GLU A 318 -18.73 12.25 -28.61
N LYS A 319 -17.96 11.39 -29.27
CA LYS A 319 -17.82 9.98 -28.86
C LYS A 319 -17.19 9.84 -27.48
N GLY A 320 -16.09 10.56 -27.23
CA GLY A 320 -15.43 10.57 -25.92
C GLY A 320 -16.35 11.03 -24.80
N LEU A 321 -17.25 11.99 -25.04
CA LEU A 321 -18.29 12.38 -24.08
C LEU A 321 -19.25 11.23 -23.78
N LYS A 322 -19.71 10.50 -24.79
CA LYS A 322 -20.58 9.31 -24.59
C LYS A 322 -19.86 8.24 -23.77
N ILE A 323 -18.58 7.98 -24.07
CA ILE A 323 -17.75 7.05 -23.30
C ILE A 323 -17.58 7.52 -21.85
N ALA A 324 -17.34 8.82 -21.62
CA ALA A 324 -17.18 9.37 -20.28
C ALA A 324 -18.43 9.15 -19.41
N LEU A 325 -19.62 9.34 -19.98
CA LEU A 325 -20.88 9.07 -19.28
C LEU A 325 -21.01 7.58 -18.91
N GLN A 326 -20.67 6.68 -19.82
CA GLN A 326 -20.65 5.24 -19.53
C GLN A 326 -19.63 4.86 -18.45
N ILE A 327 -18.43 5.46 -18.46
CA ILE A 327 -17.43 5.22 -17.41
C ILE A 327 -17.99 5.69 -16.06
N LYS A 328 -18.61 6.87 -16.03
CA LYS A 328 -19.19 7.43 -14.80
C LYS A 328 -20.24 6.51 -14.19
N ASP A 329 -21.11 5.92 -15.01
CA ASP A 329 -22.13 4.97 -14.55
C ASP A 329 -21.53 3.67 -13.98
N ASN A 330 -20.26 3.37 -14.28
CA ASN A 330 -19.53 2.20 -13.81
C ASN A 330 -18.52 2.49 -12.69
N ILE A 331 -18.47 3.72 -12.16
CA ILE A 331 -17.68 4.02 -10.96
C ILE A 331 -18.27 3.25 -9.78
N LEU A 332 -17.42 2.48 -9.10
CA LEU A 332 -17.82 1.54 -8.05
C LEU A 332 -18.06 2.24 -6.71
N GLU A 333 -17.25 3.26 -6.41
CA GLU A 333 -17.32 4.02 -5.18
C GLU A 333 -16.96 5.48 -5.45
N GLY A 334 -17.83 6.39 -5.00
CA GLY A 334 -17.70 7.81 -5.26
C GLY A 334 -16.87 8.57 -4.22
N ASP A 335 -16.28 7.89 -3.23
CA ASP A 335 -15.38 8.46 -2.22
C ASP A 335 -14.07 7.66 -2.20
N TYR A 336 -13.13 8.08 -3.04
CA TYR A 336 -11.81 7.47 -3.15
C TYR A 336 -11.05 7.42 -1.82
N TYR A 337 -11.17 8.45 -0.98
CA TYR A 337 -10.34 8.58 0.22
C TYR A 337 -10.83 7.66 1.33
N THR A 338 -12.15 7.50 1.48
CA THR A 338 -12.71 6.45 2.34
C THR A 338 -12.20 5.09 1.88
N TRP A 339 -12.47 4.72 0.62
CA TRP A 339 -12.02 3.45 0.06
C TRP A 339 -10.52 3.20 0.27
N ARG A 340 -9.67 4.16 -0.07
CA ARG A 340 -8.21 4.08 0.07
C ARG A 340 -7.76 3.83 1.51
N SER A 341 -8.50 4.35 2.50
CA SER A 341 -8.20 4.19 3.92
C SER A 341 -8.64 2.84 4.49
N GLU A 342 -9.56 2.17 3.81
CA GLU A 342 -10.02 0.84 4.19
C GLU A 342 -8.99 -0.23 3.88
N HIS A 343 -9.20 -1.40 4.48
CA HIS A 343 -8.38 -2.58 4.24
C HIS A 343 -9.31 -3.79 4.14
N ASP A 344 -9.08 -4.64 3.14
CA ASP A 344 -9.80 -5.91 3.07
C ASP A 344 -9.52 -6.74 4.33
N PRO A 345 -10.51 -7.48 4.86
CA PRO A 345 -10.39 -8.24 6.10
C PRO A 345 -9.62 -9.55 5.89
N ILE A 346 -8.40 -9.47 5.37
CA ILE A 346 -7.54 -10.62 5.08
C ILE A 346 -6.85 -11.10 6.36
N LEU A 347 -7.08 -12.36 6.72
CA LEU A 347 -6.40 -13.02 7.83
C LEU A 347 -4.99 -13.46 7.40
N PRO A 348 -3.95 -13.15 8.18
CA PRO A 348 -2.60 -13.60 7.89
C PRO A 348 -2.50 -15.13 8.00
N GLU A 349 -1.46 -15.70 7.40
CA GLU A 349 -1.08 -17.08 7.68
C GLU A 349 -0.43 -17.16 9.07
N PRO A 350 -0.60 -18.28 9.82
CA PRO A 350 -0.04 -18.46 11.16
C PRO A 350 1.49 -18.29 11.25
#